data_AF-A0A2H0E0I6-F1
#
_entry.id   AF-A0A2H0E0I6-F1
#
_cell.length_a   1.000
_cell.length_b   1.000
_cell.length_c   1.000
_cell.angle_alpha   90.00
_cell.angle_beta   90.00
_cell.angle_gamma   90.00
#
_symmetry.space_group_name_H-M   'P 1'
#
loop_
_entity.id
_entity.type
_entity.pdbx_description
1 polymer ?
#
loop_
_entity_poly.entity_id
_entity_poly.type
_entity_poly.pdbx_seq_one_letter_code
_entity_poly.pdbx_strand_id
1 'polypeptide(L)'
;MQFLEKSSQQEMIAEWLKGEMWSKRFSGPLKKILRKFKQGQGVVNNPKLDNKRENVLRKKILFTYRKDILRGFPKNITWQKVTLNLYDLEKIKYLNQDYLNERSLSVRLAKEAVKHVKKHGWFPKMILISTQPGAPVVVLEGHLRLTAYLMAPEAIPNKLIAFIGYSPEFSGWDLYQKC
;
A
#
# COMPACT_ATOMS: atom_id res chain seq x y z
N MET A 1 12.30 -9.78 7.59
CA MET A 1 12.16 -8.77 6.54
C MET A 1 13.56 -8.39 6.12
N GLN A 2 13.87 -8.42 4.83
CA GLN A 2 15.22 -8.16 4.35
C GLN A 2 15.25 -6.96 3.41
N PHE A 3 16.20 -6.06 3.60
CA PHE A 3 16.44 -4.94 2.71
C PHE A 3 16.79 -5.43 1.30
N LEU A 4 16.16 -4.83 0.29
CA LEU A 4 16.45 -5.09 -1.12
C LEU A 4 17.16 -3.90 -1.76
N GLU A 5 16.54 -2.73 -1.75
CA GLU A 5 17.10 -1.51 -2.33
C GLU A 5 16.47 -0.24 -1.75
N LYS A 6 17.16 0.90 -1.93
CA LYS A 6 16.59 2.22 -1.63
C LYS A 6 15.44 2.51 -2.59
N SER A 7 14.48 3.30 -2.13
CA SER A 7 13.36 3.72 -2.95
C SER A 7 12.94 5.15 -2.59
N SER A 8 11.82 5.59 -3.16
CA SER A 8 11.40 6.98 -3.13
C SER A 8 9.90 7.12 -2.84
N GLN A 9 9.51 8.31 -2.37
CA GLN A 9 8.10 8.63 -2.19
C GLN A 9 7.34 8.58 -3.54
N GLN A 10 8.01 8.91 -4.65
CA GLN A 10 7.38 8.91 -5.98
C GLN A 10 7.05 7.48 -6.45
N GLU A 11 7.96 6.53 -6.23
CA GLU A 11 7.71 5.11 -6.51
C GLU A 11 6.58 4.56 -5.64
N MET A 12 6.59 4.87 -4.34
CA MET A 12 5.54 4.45 -3.41
C MET A 12 4.17 4.97 -3.87
N ILE A 13 4.07 6.26 -4.21
CA ILE A 13 2.80 6.87 -4.67
C ILE A 13 2.33 6.23 -5.98
N ALA A 14 3.26 5.96 -6.91
CA ALA A 14 2.92 5.30 -8.16
C ALA A 14 2.37 3.89 -7.93
N GLU A 15 2.99 3.12 -7.04
CA GLU A 15 2.53 1.77 -6.68
C GLU A 15 1.17 1.82 -5.95
N TRP A 16 0.96 2.78 -5.05
CA TRP A 16 -0.33 2.97 -4.36
C TRP A 16 -1.44 3.20 -5.38
N LEU A 17 -1.29 4.21 -6.24
CA LEU A 17 -2.31 4.56 -7.23
C LEU A 17 -2.57 3.40 -8.19
N LYS A 18 -1.53 2.66 -8.59
CA LYS A 18 -1.67 1.45 -9.40
C LYS A 18 -2.49 0.39 -8.64
N GLY A 19 -2.19 0.15 -7.37
CA GLY A 19 -2.94 -0.78 -6.53
C GLY A 19 -4.44 -0.46 -6.47
N GLU A 20 -4.76 0.82 -6.32
CA GLU A 20 -6.14 1.28 -6.30
C GLU A 20 -6.84 1.25 -7.65
N MET A 21 -6.13 1.52 -8.74
CA MET A 21 -6.67 1.40 -10.09
C MET A 21 -7.04 -0.05 -10.44
N TRP A 22 -6.31 -1.03 -9.91
CA TRP A 22 -6.59 -2.45 -10.06
C TRP A 22 -7.75 -2.94 -9.18
N SER A 23 -8.06 -2.21 -8.10
CA SER A 23 -9.12 -2.60 -7.19
C SER A 23 -10.51 -2.30 -7.75
N LYS A 24 -11.41 -3.29 -7.71
CA LYS A 24 -12.85 -3.09 -8.01
C LYS A 24 -13.47 -2.03 -7.08
N ARG A 25 -13.07 -2.00 -5.81
CA ARG A 25 -13.57 -1.06 -4.80
C ARG A 25 -13.10 0.37 -5.05
N PHE A 26 -11.86 0.55 -5.51
CA PHE A 26 -11.21 1.86 -5.51
C PHE A 26 -11.00 2.47 -6.90
N SER A 27 -11.04 1.68 -7.97
CA SER A 27 -10.84 2.17 -9.34
C SER A 27 -11.89 3.19 -9.77
N GLY A 28 -13.15 3.01 -9.39
CA GLY A 28 -14.23 3.96 -9.67
C GLY A 28 -14.00 5.34 -9.04
N PRO A 29 -13.86 5.43 -7.70
CA PRO A 29 -13.48 6.67 -7.02
C PRO A 29 -12.20 7.31 -7.55
N LEU A 30 -11.16 6.51 -7.83
CA LEU A 30 -9.90 7.00 -8.40
C LEU A 30 -10.10 7.63 -9.80
N LYS A 31 -10.88 6.99 -10.68
CA LYS A 31 -11.21 7.56 -12.00
C LYS A 31 -11.98 8.88 -11.88
N LYS A 32 -12.87 9.01 -10.89
CA LYS A 32 -13.60 10.26 -10.63
C LYS A 32 -12.64 11.39 -10.22
N ILE A 33 -11.68 11.14 -9.33
CA ILE A 33 -10.71 12.18 -8.94
C ILE A 33 -9.75 12.52 -10.09
N LEU A 34 -9.30 11.55 -10.89
CA LEU A 34 -8.47 11.81 -12.07
C LEU A 34 -9.15 12.77 -13.04
N ARG A 35 -10.45 12.58 -13.31
CA ARG A 35 -11.24 13.47 -14.16
C ARG A 35 -11.33 14.90 -13.59
N LYS A 36 -11.44 15.06 -12.26
CA LYS A 36 -11.41 16.39 -11.62
C LYS A 36 -10.07 17.12 -11.85
N PHE A 37 -8.98 16.36 -11.95
CA PHE A 37 -7.66 16.90 -12.29
C PHE A 37 -7.40 17.03 -13.81
N LYS A 38 -8.42 16.77 -14.65
CA LYS A 38 -8.31 16.74 -16.12
C LYS A 38 -7.26 15.74 -16.61
N GLN A 39 -7.14 14.60 -15.94
CA GLN A 39 -6.18 13.54 -16.26
C GLN A 39 -6.88 12.25 -16.68
N GLY A 40 -6.23 11.51 -17.58
CA GLY A 40 -6.59 10.14 -17.93
C GLY A 40 -5.92 9.12 -17.01
N GLN A 41 -6.19 7.84 -17.23
CA GLN A 41 -5.59 6.74 -16.45
C GLN A 41 -4.09 6.54 -16.72
N GLY A 42 -3.55 7.11 -17.81
CA GLY A 42 -2.14 6.99 -18.18
C GLY A 42 -1.17 7.46 -17.10
N VAL A 43 -1.56 8.50 -16.34
CA VAL A 43 -0.78 9.04 -15.21
C VAL A 43 -0.58 8.02 -14.07
N VAL A 44 -1.43 7.00 -14.01
CA VAL A 44 -1.38 5.91 -13.02
C VAL A 44 -0.81 4.62 -13.63
N ASN A 45 -1.27 4.27 -14.83
CA ASN A 45 -0.97 2.97 -15.43
C ASN A 45 0.46 2.88 -16.00
N ASN A 46 1.04 4.01 -16.42
CA ASN A 46 2.39 4.07 -16.95
C ASN A 46 3.19 5.23 -16.32
N PRO A 47 3.56 5.12 -15.03
CA PRO A 47 4.16 6.21 -14.29
C PRO A 47 5.60 6.47 -14.77
N LYS A 48 5.84 7.66 -15.33
CA LYS A 48 7.17 8.16 -15.63
C LYS A 48 7.78 8.80 -14.39
N LEU A 49 8.74 8.13 -13.75
CA LEU A 49 9.32 8.55 -12.47
C LEU A 49 10.38 9.66 -12.62
N ASP A 50 10.97 9.80 -13.78
CA ASP A 50 11.83 10.92 -14.18
C ASP A 50 11.03 12.22 -14.44
N ASN A 51 9.74 12.11 -14.76
CA ASN A 51 8.85 13.24 -14.96
C ASN A 51 8.43 13.91 -13.65
N LYS A 52 9.19 14.94 -13.23
CA LYS A 52 8.93 15.71 -12.01
C LYS A 52 7.52 16.30 -11.92
N ARG A 53 6.96 16.80 -13.04
CA ARG A 53 5.61 17.39 -13.06
C ARG A 53 4.54 16.34 -12.79
N GLU A 54 4.70 15.16 -13.40
CA GLU A 54 3.79 14.04 -13.21
C GLU A 54 3.87 13.48 -11.78
N ASN A 55 5.08 13.43 -11.20
CA ASN A 55 5.27 13.05 -9.79
C ASN A 55 4.54 14.00 -8.83
N VAL A 56 4.65 15.31 -9.04
CA VAL A 56 3.94 16.32 -8.24
C VAL A 56 2.42 16.16 -8.39
N LEU A 57 1.95 15.92 -9.62
CA LEU A 57 0.55 15.68 -9.90
C LEU A 57 0.02 14.41 -9.22
N ARG A 58 0.73 13.28 -9.33
CA ARG A 58 0.34 12.02 -8.65
C ARG A 58 0.27 12.20 -7.13
N LYS A 59 1.24 12.91 -6.54
CA LYS A 59 1.20 13.26 -5.11
C LYS A 59 -0.05 14.08 -4.77
N LYS A 60 -0.35 15.13 -5.55
CA LYS A 60 -1.54 15.96 -5.32
C LYS A 60 -2.84 15.16 -5.44
N ILE A 61 -2.94 14.29 -6.45
CA ILE A 61 -4.10 13.39 -6.64
C ILE A 61 -4.26 12.48 -5.42
N LEU A 62 -3.21 11.75 -5.03
CA LEU A 62 -3.28 10.80 -3.92
C LEU A 62 -3.68 11.49 -2.61
N PHE A 63 -3.02 12.59 -2.24
CA PHE A 63 -3.31 13.31 -1.00
C PHE A 63 -4.68 14.00 -0.99
N THR A 64 -5.22 14.35 -2.17
CA THR A 64 -6.59 14.88 -2.27
C THR A 64 -7.62 13.75 -2.12
N TYR A 65 -7.36 12.63 -2.78
CA TYR A 65 -8.26 11.48 -2.85
C TYR A 65 -8.32 10.69 -1.54
N ARG A 66 -7.16 10.46 -0.91
CA ARG A 66 -6.98 9.72 0.34
C ARG A 66 -6.76 10.62 1.54
N LYS A 67 -7.43 11.77 1.57
CA LYS A 67 -7.35 12.73 2.69
C LYS A 67 -7.86 12.13 4.01
N ASP A 68 -8.74 11.14 3.94
CA ASP A 68 -9.22 10.34 5.08
C ASP A 68 -8.07 9.59 5.78
N ILE A 69 -7.13 9.05 5.01
CA ILE A 69 -5.97 8.34 5.55
C ILE A 69 -4.82 9.32 5.74
N LEU A 70 -4.39 10.01 4.68
CA LEU A 70 -3.13 10.77 4.64
C LEU A 70 -3.14 12.12 5.36
N ARG A 71 -4.21 12.46 6.09
CA ARG A 71 -4.22 13.65 6.95
C ARG A 71 -3.19 13.47 8.06
N GLY A 72 -2.33 14.46 8.26
CA GLY A 72 -1.25 14.39 9.25
C GLY A 72 -0.14 13.38 8.90
N PHE A 73 -0.14 12.82 7.69
CA PHE A 73 0.88 11.85 7.29
C PHE A 73 2.28 12.50 7.31
N PRO A 74 3.30 11.82 7.87
CA PRO A 74 4.65 12.35 7.95
C PRO A 74 5.22 12.87 6.63
N LYS A 75 6.01 13.94 6.72
CA LYS A 75 6.63 14.54 5.53
C LYS A 75 8.01 13.92 5.25
N ASN A 76 8.74 13.61 6.31
CA ASN A 76 10.11 13.11 6.24
C ASN A 76 10.11 11.59 6.39
N ILE A 77 10.03 10.88 5.26
CA ILE A 77 9.99 9.42 5.23
C ILE A 77 11.08 8.88 4.33
N THR A 78 11.90 7.98 4.85
CA THR A 78 12.86 7.21 4.07
C THR A 78 12.21 5.94 3.54
N TRP A 79 12.13 5.81 2.23
CA TRP A 79 11.51 4.65 1.56
C TRP A 79 12.55 3.62 1.13
N GLN A 80 12.20 2.35 1.29
CA GLN A 80 12.99 1.20 0.86
C GLN A 80 12.07 0.14 0.25
N LYS A 81 12.63 -0.73 -0.59
CA LYS A 81 11.99 -2.00 -0.95
C LYS A 81 12.60 -3.11 -0.10
N VAL A 82 11.74 -4.01 0.34
CA VAL A 82 12.09 -5.16 1.17
C VAL A 82 11.50 -6.44 0.60
N THR A 83 12.13 -7.57 0.88
CA THR A 83 11.52 -8.89 0.70
C THR A 83 10.87 -9.35 2.01
N LEU A 84 9.72 -10.01 1.87
CA LEU A 84 8.91 -10.55 2.96
C LEU A 84 8.79 -12.06 2.81
N ASN A 85 8.81 -12.76 3.94
CA ASN A 85 8.40 -14.16 4.05
C ASN A 85 7.14 -14.28 4.93
N LEU A 86 6.62 -15.49 5.12
CA LEU A 86 5.43 -15.74 5.95
C LEU A 86 5.60 -15.20 7.37
N TYR A 87 6.76 -15.44 8.00
CA TYR A 87 7.06 -14.98 9.36
C TYR A 87 6.99 -13.45 9.49
N ASP A 88 7.39 -12.72 8.44
CA ASP A 88 7.24 -11.27 8.40
C ASP A 88 5.78 -10.85 8.33
N LEU A 89 4.98 -11.52 7.49
CA LEU A 89 3.57 -11.20 7.30
C LEU A 89 2.76 -11.36 8.59
N GLU A 90 3.03 -12.41 9.37
CA GLU A 90 2.36 -12.68 10.65
C GLU A 90 2.58 -11.57 11.70
N LYS A 91 3.66 -10.80 11.56
CA LYS A 91 4.00 -9.68 12.48
C LYS A 91 3.51 -8.32 12.01
N ILE A 92 3.08 -8.19 10.74
CA ILE A 92 2.61 -6.92 10.20
C ILE A 92 1.24 -6.61 10.80
N LYS A 93 1.14 -5.45 11.44
CA LYS A 93 -0.10 -4.94 12.02
C LYS A 93 -0.95 -4.23 10.98
N TYR A 94 -2.26 -4.24 11.16
CA TYR A 94 -3.17 -3.46 10.33
C TYR A 94 -3.24 -2.03 10.86
N LEU A 95 -3.40 -1.05 9.97
CA LEU A 95 -3.76 0.33 10.35
C LEU A 95 -5.06 0.31 11.20
N ASN A 96 -5.18 1.20 12.21
CA ASN A 96 -6.17 1.24 13.30
C ASN A 96 -7.62 0.67 13.03
N GLN A 97 -8.27 0.22 14.11
CA GLN A 97 -9.31 -0.82 14.34
C GLN A 97 -10.52 -1.00 13.40
N ASP A 98 -10.80 -0.17 12.41
CA ASP A 98 -12.02 -0.33 11.58
C ASP A 98 -11.93 -1.43 10.52
N TYR A 99 -10.74 -1.98 10.26
CA TYR A 99 -10.61 -3.13 9.36
C TYR A 99 -11.26 -4.41 9.94
N LEU A 100 -11.39 -4.50 11.27
CA LEU A 100 -12.00 -5.65 11.96
C LEU A 100 -13.53 -5.57 12.00
N ASN A 101 -14.12 -4.39 11.82
CA ASN A 101 -15.57 -4.20 11.86
C ASN A 101 -16.29 -4.77 10.62
N GLU A 102 -15.54 -5.04 9.54
CA GLU A 102 -16.03 -5.70 8.32
C GLU A 102 -15.51 -7.16 8.18
N ARG A 103 -15.38 -7.92 9.28
CA ARG A 103 -14.85 -9.31 9.28
C ARG A 103 -15.48 -10.23 8.22
N SER A 104 -16.78 -10.10 7.93
CA SER A 104 -17.44 -10.92 6.90
C SER A 104 -17.13 -10.47 5.47
N LEU A 105 -17.06 -9.15 5.25
CA LEU A 105 -16.65 -8.54 3.97
C LEU A 105 -15.18 -8.83 3.67
N SER A 106 -14.32 -8.79 4.68
CA SER A 106 -12.89 -9.06 4.54
C SER A 106 -12.61 -10.52 4.19
N VAL A 107 -13.33 -11.49 4.77
CA VAL A 107 -13.14 -12.92 4.45
C VAL A 107 -13.58 -13.24 3.02
N ARG A 108 -14.74 -12.72 2.56
CA ARG A 108 -15.19 -12.95 1.17
C ARG A 108 -14.19 -12.35 0.17
N LEU A 109 -13.79 -11.11 0.39
CA LEU A 109 -12.82 -10.44 -0.47
C LEU A 109 -11.46 -11.14 -0.43
N ALA A 110 -11.05 -11.66 0.74
CA ALA A 110 -9.79 -12.39 0.86
C ALA A 110 -9.83 -13.71 0.09
N LYS A 111 -10.95 -14.45 0.11
CA LYS A 111 -11.14 -15.63 -0.75
C LYS A 111 -11.07 -15.29 -2.24
N GLU A 112 -11.65 -14.16 -2.67
CA GLU A 112 -11.52 -13.69 -4.05
C GLU A 112 -10.08 -13.29 -4.39
N ALA A 113 -9.37 -12.65 -3.47
CA ALA A 113 -7.96 -12.33 -3.61
C ALA A 113 -7.09 -13.59 -3.71
N VAL A 114 -7.34 -14.62 -2.89
CA VAL A 114 -6.67 -15.93 -3.00
C VAL A 114 -6.89 -16.55 -4.39
N LYS A 115 -8.13 -16.55 -4.88
CA LYS A 115 -8.43 -17.03 -6.25
C LYS A 115 -7.66 -16.22 -7.31
N HIS A 116 -7.60 -14.90 -7.14
CA HIS A 116 -6.88 -14.03 -8.07
C HIS A 116 -5.38 -14.35 -8.12
N VAL A 117 -4.71 -14.43 -6.96
CA VAL A 117 -3.26 -14.70 -6.93
C VAL A 117 -2.93 -16.10 -7.45
N LYS A 118 -3.76 -17.10 -7.16
CA LYS A 118 -3.59 -18.46 -7.71
C LYS A 118 -3.74 -18.49 -9.24
N LYS A 119 -4.61 -17.63 -9.81
CA LYS A 119 -4.86 -17.59 -11.25
C LYS A 119 -3.91 -16.68 -12.03
N HIS A 120 -3.55 -15.53 -11.46
CA HIS A 120 -2.84 -14.46 -12.18
C HIS A 120 -1.42 -14.24 -11.66
N GLY A 121 -1.05 -14.84 -10.53
CA GLY A 121 0.32 -14.85 -10.00
C GLY A 121 0.85 -13.51 -9.50
N TRP A 122 0.04 -12.45 -9.48
CA TRP A 122 0.54 -11.12 -9.16
C TRP A 122 -0.46 -10.27 -8.38
N PHE A 123 0.10 -9.49 -7.46
CA PHE A 123 -0.55 -8.36 -6.82
C PHE A 123 0.34 -7.12 -6.94
N PRO A 124 -0.26 -5.91 -6.93
CA PRO A 124 0.48 -4.70 -6.60
C PRO A 124 1.28 -4.91 -5.29
N LYS A 125 2.38 -4.20 -5.10
CA LYS A 125 3.21 -4.36 -3.89
C LYS A 125 2.51 -3.73 -2.69
N MET A 126 2.67 -4.35 -1.51
CA MET A 126 2.18 -3.76 -0.27
C MET A 126 3.02 -2.53 0.11
N ILE A 127 2.39 -1.61 0.83
CA ILE A 127 3.05 -0.41 1.35
C ILE A 127 2.97 -0.48 2.87
N LEU A 128 4.13 -0.54 3.50
CA LEU A 128 4.32 -0.67 4.93
C LEU A 128 4.91 0.61 5.50
N ILE A 129 4.71 0.84 6.78
CA ILE A 129 5.30 1.94 7.54
C ILE A 129 5.79 1.47 8.90
N SER A 130 6.83 2.12 9.41
CA SER A 130 7.34 1.91 10.77
C SER A 130 8.05 3.16 11.26
N THR A 131 8.17 3.35 12.57
CA THR A 131 8.92 4.49 13.11
C THR A 131 10.41 4.41 12.81
N GLN A 132 10.97 3.20 12.83
CA GLN A 132 12.38 2.92 12.57
C GLN A 132 12.60 1.43 12.28
N PRO A 133 13.76 1.02 11.72
CA PRO A 133 14.09 -0.40 11.59
C PRO A 133 13.99 -1.14 12.94
N GLY A 134 13.40 -2.33 12.93
CA GLY A 134 13.17 -3.14 14.13
C GLY A 134 11.94 -2.75 14.96
N ALA A 135 11.34 -1.57 14.71
CA ALA A 135 10.08 -1.19 15.34
C ALA A 135 8.87 -1.84 14.65
N PRO A 136 7.71 -1.93 15.33
CA PRO A 136 6.48 -2.50 14.79
C PRO A 136 6.12 -1.97 13.40
N VAL A 137 5.80 -2.89 12.50
CA VAL A 137 5.46 -2.58 11.11
C VAL A 137 3.95 -2.60 10.93
N VAL A 138 3.41 -1.57 10.27
CA VAL A 138 1.98 -1.44 9.97
C VAL A 138 1.78 -1.45 8.45
N VAL A 139 0.77 -2.19 7.97
CA VAL A 139 0.33 -2.10 6.57
C VAL A 139 -0.47 -0.81 6.37
N LEU A 140 0.08 0.09 5.55
CA LEU A 140 -0.56 1.34 5.14
C LEU A 140 -1.48 1.12 3.94
N GLU A 141 -1.06 0.26 3.01
CA GLU A 141 -1.84 -0.12 1.84
C GLU A 141 -1.56 -1.59 1.49
N GLY A 142 -2.61 -2.33 1.11
CA GLY A 142 -2.52 -3.75 0.81
C GLY A 142 -3.08 -4.69 1.87
N HIS A 143 -3.93 -4.23 2.79
CA HIS A 143 -4.57 -5.03 3.85
C HIS A 143 -5.22 -6.32 3.33
N LEU A 144 -5.89 -6.25 2.17
CA LEU A 144 -6.53 -7.42 1.56
C LEU A 144 -5.50 -8.46 1.08
N ARG A 145 -4.34 -7.99 0.61
CA ARG A 145 -3.26 -8.84 0.10
C ARG A 145 -2.53 -9.52 1.25
N LEU A 146 -2.25 -8.77 2.32
CA LEU A 146 -1.75 -9.34 3.58
C LEU A 146 -2.67 -10.46 4.07
N THR A 147 -3.98 -10.18 4.15
CA THR A 147 -4.99 -11.16 4.58
C THR A 147 -5.02 -12.39 3.66
N ALA A 148 -4.99 -12.19 2.34
CA ALA A 148 -5.00 -13.29 1.38
C ALA A 148 -3.77 -14.19 1.51
N TYR A 149 -2.58 -13.62 1.71
CA TYR A 149 -1.36 -14.40 1.93
C TYR A 149 -1.37 -15.15 3.26
N LEU A 150 -1.92 -14.57 4.33
CA LEU A 150 -2.08 -15.27 5.61
C LEU A 150 -3.12 -16.41 5.52
N MET A 151 -4.15 -16.27 4.68
CA MET A 151 -5.16 -17.32 4.46
C MET A 151 -4.72 -18.43 3.49
N ALA A 152 -3.78 -18.13 2.60
CA ALA A 152 -3.22 -19.07 1.62
C ALA A 152 -1.71 -18.88 1.50
N PRO A 153 -0.92 -19.30 2.50
CA PRO A 153 0.53 -19.13 2.49
C PRO A 153 1.23 -19.77 1.28
N GLU A 154 0.64 -20.83 0.72
CA GLU A 154 1.12 -21.49 -0.50
C GLU A 154 1.07 -20.60 -1.74
N ALA A 155 0.31 -19.49 -1.70
CA ALA A 155 0.23 -18.51 -2.77
C ALA A 155 1.23 -17.34 -2.61
N ILE A 156 2.03 -17.33 -1.55
CA ILE A 156 3.10 -16.34 -1.37
C ILE A 156 4.16 -16.59 -2.45
N PRO A 157 4.51 -15.59 -3.28
CA PRO A 157 5.55 -15.77 -4.28
C PRO A 157 6.92 -15.94 -3.62
N ASN A 158 7.83 -16.68 -4.26
CA ASN A 158 9.21 -16.90 -3.78
C ASN A 158 9.94 -15.60 -3.41
N LYS A 159 9.59 -14.48 -4.06
CA LYS A 159 10.09 -13.15 -3.75
C LYS A 159 8.94 -12.15 -3.62
N LEU A 160 8.34 -12.07 -2.44
CA LEU A 160 7.33 -11.06 -2.12
C LEU A 160 8.00 -9.72 -1.79
N ILE A 161 7.88 -8.74 -2.69
CA ILE A 161 8.47 -7.41 -2.53
C ILE A 161 7.42 -6.42 -2.02
N ALA A 162 7.76 -5.63 -1.00
CA ALA A 162 6.96 -4.54 -0.49
C ALA A 162 7.77 -3.24 -0.39
N PHE A 163 7.08 -2.11 -0.34
CA PHE A 163 7.66 -0.84 0.09
C PHE A 163 7.56 -0.73 1.62
N ILE A 164 8.56 -0.15 2.26
CA ILE A 164 8.49 0.28 3.65
C ILE A 164 9.01 1.71 3.81
N GLY A 165 8.25 2.53 4.53
CA GLY A 165 8.60 3.90 4.86
C GLY A 165 8.94 4.03 6.35
N TYR A 166 10.11 4.59 6.65
CA TYR A 166 10.53 4.86 8.02
C TYR A 166 10.44 6.35 8.35
N SER A 167 9.82 6.67 9.49
CA SER A 167 9.80 8.03 10.05
C SER A 167 9.46 8.03 11.54
N PRO A 168 10.26 8.65 12.43
CA PRO A 168 9.91 8.76 13.84
C PRO A 168 8.59 9.53 14.07
N GLU A 169 8.21 10.40 13.13
CA GLU A 169 6.95 11.16 13.13
C GLU A 169 5.70 10.25 13.09
N PHE A 170 5.80 8.99 12.65
CA PHE A 170 4.67 8.05 12.68
C PHE A 170 4.14 7.82 14.11
N SER A 171 4.97 7.98 15.13
CA SER A 171 4.54 7.90 16.53
C SER A 171 3.51 8.97 16.91
N GLY A 172 3.45 10.09 16.19
CA GLY A 172 2.48 11.16 16.37
C GLY A 172 1.29 11.09 15.41
N TRP A 173 1.24 10.10 14.52
CA TRP A 173 0.19 10.02 13.51
C TRP A 173 -0.99 9.16 14.01
N ASP A 174 -2.19 9.74 14.02
CA ASP A 174 -3.40 9.18 14.66
C ASP A 174 -3.78 7.76 14.21
N LEU A 175 -3.37 7.36 13.01
CA LEU A 175 -3.67 6.05 12.44
C LEU A 175 -2.59 4.99 12.69
N TYR A 176 -1.42 5.39 13.19
CA TYR A 176 -0.34 4.47 13.52
C TYR A 176 -0.63 3.76 14.84
N GLN A 177 -0.61 2.42 14.82
CA GLN A 177 -0.80 1.63 16.04
C GLN A 177 0.44 1.74 16.94
N LYS A 178 0.31 2.48 18.03
CA LYS A 178 1.27 2.44 19.15
C LYS A 178 1.21 1.05 19.78
N CYS A 179 2.36 0.49 20.13
CA CYS A 179 2.39 -0.67 21.03
C CYS A 179 2.06 -0.22 22.44
#